data_AF-A0A542DW29-F1
#
_entry.id   AF-A0A542DW29-F1
#
_cell.length_a   1.000
_cell.length_b   1.000
_cell.length_c   1.000
_cell.angle_alpha   90.00
_cell.angle_beta   90.00
_cell.angle_gamma   90.00
#
_symmetry.space_group_name_H-M   'P 1'
#
loop_
_entity.id
_entity.type
_entity.pdbx_description
1 polymer ?
#
loop_
_entity_poly.entity_id
_entity_poly.type
_entity_poly.pdbx_seq_one_letter_code
_entity_poly.pdbx_strand_id
1 'polypeptide(L)'
;MRQRDWARSGLAEAPDAEVRATLEEMVLHPDYPCLGARSVFRREGLRHVVLDDLDDPAVVPVLTRQLAAFEREVVPTPGFHSFMATFRGPVHTDEAAFERSLFTLLQRLHDNDEAPWAPGVGSDPADPHFAFSVGGAAYFVVGLHPAASRVARRAPLPTVVLNPHEQFEQLRRDGRFEGMRSRIRARDESLQGSVNPMVADHGDSSEVHQYSGRFHGPEWVPPLDIDGRTSA
;
A
#
# COMPACT_ATOMS: atom_id res chain seq x y z
N MET A 1 15.77 7.45 20.99
CA MET A 1 14.55 6.67 20.69
C MET A 1 14.99 5.45 19.92
N ARG A 2 14.89 4.23 20.47
CA ARG A 2 15.44 3.02 19.82
C ARG A 2 14.62 2.72 18.56
N GLN A 3 15.30 2.64 17.42
CA GLN A 3 14.78 2.08 16.18
C GLN A 3 14.22 0.69 16.52
N ARG A 4 12.89 0.54 16.56
CA ARG A 4 12.28 -0.75 16.88
C ARG A 4 12.24 -1.55 15.61
N ASP A 5 13.13 -2.53 15.56
CA ASP A 5 13.14 -3.54 14.55
C ASP A 5 11.94 -4.46 14.79
N TRP A 6 10.93 -4.35 13.91
CA TRP A 6 9.76 -5.25 13.94
C TRP A 6 10.12 -6.63 13.36
N ALA A 7 11.31 -6.79 12.78
CA ALA A 7 11.77 -8.06 12.25
C ALA A 7 11.86 -9.09 13.38
N ARG A 8 10.93 -10.03 13.37
CA ARG A 8 11.00 -11.25 14.17
C ARG A 8 11.62 -12.34 13.32
N SER A 9 12.73 -12.89 13.77
CA SER A 9 13.35 -14.05 13.12
C SER A 9 12.34 -15.20 13.03
N GLY A 10 12.20 -15.81 11.85
CA GLY A 10 11.31 -16.94 11.63
C GLY A 10 9.87 -16.59 11.22
N LEU A 11 9.50 -15.30 11.10
CA LEU A 11 8.14 -14.92 10.71
C LEU A 11 7.75 -15.44 9.32
N ALA A 12 8.72 -15.63 8.42
CA ALA A 12 8.51 -16.25 7.10
C ALA A 12 7.98 -17.69 7.20
N GLU A 13 8.21 -18.41 8.28
CA GLU A 13 7.73 -19.78 8.51
C GLU A 13 6.57 -19.84 9.52
N ALA A 14 6.20 -18.70 10.11
CA ALA A 14 5.20 -18.64 11.17
C ALA A 14 3.78 -18.80 10.62
N PRO A 15 2.79 -19.30 11.41
CA PRO A 15 1.40 -19.35 10.98
C PRO A 15 0.85 -17.97 10.57
N ASP A 16 -0.11 -17.92 9.64
CA ASP A 16 -0.69 -16.66 9.14
C ASP A 16 -1.22 -15.75 10.26
N ALA A 17 -1.78 -16.35 11.31
CA ALA A 17 -2.27 -15.63 12.48
C ALA A 17 -1.15 -14.88 13.23
N GLU A 18 0.06 -15.43 13.27
CA GLU A 18 1.22 -14.79 13.90
C GLU A 18 1.79 -13.66 13.04
N VAL A 19 1.81 -13.84 11.72
CA VAL A 19 2.14 -12.78 10.76
C VAL A 19 1.19 -11.59 10.94
N ARG A 20 -0.12 -11.86 10.97
CA ARG A 20 -1.16 -10.86 11.21
C ARG A 20 -0.97 -10.14 12.54
N ALA A 21 -0.80 -10.89 13.63
CA ALA A 21 -0.62 -10.32 14.97
C ALA A 21 0.61 -9.41 15.05
N THR A 22 1.70 -9.76 14.36
CA THR A 22 2.92 -8.95 14.33
C THR A 22 2.70 -7.63 13.59
N LEU A 23 1.98 -7.65 12.46
CA LEU A 23 1.61 -6.43 11.73
C LEU A 23 0.63 -5.56 12.53
N GLU A 24 -0.32 -6.18 13.22
CA GLU A 24 -1.24 -5.49 14.13
C GLU A 24 -0.49 -4.78 15.26
N GLU A 25 0.45 -5.45 15.91
CA GLU A 25 1.28 -4.86 16.98
C GLU A 25 2.05 -3.64 16.47
N MET A 26 2.65 -3.75 15.28
CA MET A 26 3.33 -2.64 14.61
C MET A 26 2.38 -1.46 14.38
N VAL A 27 1.22 -1.69 13.76
CA VAL A 27 0.30 -0.63 13.36
C VAL A 27 -0.40 0.01 14.57
N LEU A 28 -0.76 -0.78 15.58
CA LEU A 28 -1.43 -0.28 16.78
C LEU A 28 -0.49 0.43 17.75
N HIS A 29 0.83 0.32 17.55
CA HIS A 29 1.83 1.01 18.36
C HIS A 29 1.53 2.52 18.48
N PRO A 30 1.66 3.13 19.67
CA PRO A 30 1.32 4.54 19.90
C PRO A 30 2.06 5.53 19.00
N ASP A 31 3.25 5.16 18.51
CA ASP A 31 4.08 6.01 17.65
C ASP A 31 3.84 5.78 16.15
N TYR A 32 3.08 4.74 15.75
CA TYR A 32 2.81 4.50 14.33
C TYR A 32 1.99 5.66 13.74
N PRO A 33 2.44 6.30 12.65
CA PRO A 33 1.94 7.63 12.29
C PRO A 33 0.58 7.58 11.59
N CYS A 34 0.28 6.50 10.86
CA CYS A 34 -0.93 6.40 10.05
C CYS A 34 -2.18 6.15 10.90
N LEU A 35 -3.00 7.18 11.06
CA LEU A 35 -4.26 7.11 11.80
C LEU A 35 -5.32 6.25 11.08
N GLY A 36 -5.30 6.23 9.74
CA GLY A 36 -6.18 5.39 8.93
C GLY A 36 -5.93 3.91 9.19
N ALA A 37 -4.67 3.47 9.08
CA ALA A 37 -4.28 2.09 9.36
C ALA A 37 -4.66 1.66 10.79
N ARG A 38 -4.46 2.53 11.80
CA ARG A 38 -4.92 2.26 13.18
C ARG A 38 -6.42 2.08 13.28
N SER A 39 -7.19 2.88 12.52
CA SER A 39 -8.64 2.74 12.47
C SER A 39 -9.08 1.43 11.82
N VAL A 40 -8.38 1.00 10.76
CA VAL A 40 -8.64 -0.27 10.05
C VAL A 40 -8.54 -1.44 11.01
N PHE A 41 -7.43 -1.58 11.76
CA PHE A 41 -7.28 -2.67 12.74
C PHE A 41 -8.31 -2.58 13.88
N ARG A 42 -8.52 -1.38 14.45
CA ARG A 42 -9.45 -1.21 15.59
C ARG A 42 -10.92 -1.45 15.28
N ARG A 43 -11.31 -1.33 14.01
CA ARG A 43 -12.69 -1.47 13.55
C ARG A 43 -12.89 -2.71 12.69
N GLU A 44 -11.91 -3.61 12.68
CA GLU A 44 -11.95 -4.86 11.92
C GLU A 44 -12.19 -4.65 10.40
N GLY A 45 -11.79 -3.50 9.86
CA GLY A 45 -11.89 -3.16 8.43
C GLY A 45 -10.76 -3.74 7.57
N LEU A 46 -10.07 -4.76 8.07
CA LEU A 46 -8.90 -5.35 7.41
C LEU A 46 -9.28 -6.71 6.81
N ARG A 47 -9.11 -6.84 5.49
CA ARG A 47 -8.93 -8.16 4.87
C ARG A 47 -7.45 -8.41 4.68
N HIS A 48 -6.92 -9.40 5.40
CA HIS A 48 -5.51 -9.77 5.36
C HIS A 48 -5.34 -11.15 4.75
N VAL A 49 -4.42 -11.27 3.80
CA VAL A 49 -3.97 -12.53 3.22
C VAL A 49 -2.46 -12.66 3.40
N VAL A 50 -2.00 -13.86 3.74
CA VAL A 50 -0.59 -14.22 3.81
C VAL A 50 -0.32 -15.18 2.65
N LEU A 51 0.72 -14.88 1.87
CA LEU A 51 1.12 -15.64 0.69
C LEU A 51 2.62 -15.95 0.79
N ASP A 52 3.09 -16.89 -0.03
CA ASP A 52 4.47 -17.36 0.07
C ASP A 52 5.44 -16.38 -0.61
N ASP A 53 5.32 -16.19 -1.92
CA ASP A 53 6.32 -15.48 -2.72
C ASP A 53 5.70 -14.31 -3.51
N LEU A 54 6.18 -13.09 -3.28
CA LEU A 54 5.77 -11.87 -3.97
C LEU A 54 6.05 -11.91 -5.49
N ASP A 55 7.11 -12.61 -5.89
CA ASP A 55 7.56 -12.71 -7.28
C ASP A 55 6.92 -13.88 -8.03
N ASP A 56 6.17 -14.76 -7.37
CA ASP A 56 5.49 -15.90 -8.00
C ASP A 56 4.20 -15.45 -8.73
N PRO A 57 4.08 -15.64 -10.05
CA PRO A 57 2.85 -15.34 -10.78
C PRO A 57 1.59 -16.04 -10.23
N ALA A 58 1.73 -17.17 -9.54
CA ALA A 58 0.62 -17.93 -8.98
C ALA A 58 -0.16 -17.18 -7.88
N VAL A 59 0.42 -16.10 -7.31
CA VAL A 59 -0.29 -15.25 -6.34
C VAL A 59 -1.41 -14.43 -6.98
N VAL A 60 -1.31 -14.12 -8.28
CA VAL A 60 -2.23 -13.19 -8.96
C VAL A 60 -3.68 -13.67 -8.92
N PRO A 61 -4.02 -14.92 -9.32
CA PRO A 61 -5.40 -15.41 -9.20
C PRO A 61 -5.94 -15.45 -7.76
N VAL A 62 -5.06 -15.61 -6.77
CA VAL A 62 -5.44 -15.57 -5.35
C VAL A 62 -5.79 -14.14 -4.95
N LEU A 63 -4.92 -13.17 -5.27
CA LEU A 63 -5.14 -11.76 -4.97
C LEU A 63 -6.39 -11.22 -5.66
N THR A 64 -6.58 -11.49 -6.95
CA THR A 64 -7.77 -11.04 -7.70
C THR A 64 -9.06 -11.56 -7.06
N ARG A 65 -9.11 -12.85 -6.69
CA ARG A 65 -10.28 -13.43 -6.00
C ARG A 65 -10.53 -12.78 -4.64
N GLN A 66 -9.47 -12.52 -3.88
CA GLN A 66 -9.57 -11.96 -2.52
C GLN A 66 -9.92 -10.47 -2.55
N LEU A 67 -9.42 -9.70 -3.52
CA LEU A 67 -9.82 -8.32 -3.80
C LEU A 67 -11.28 -8.24 -4.26
N ALA A 68 -11.73 -9.12 -5.15
CA ALA A 68 -13.13 -9.16 -5.54
C ALA A 68 -14.06 -9.47 -4.35
N ALA A 69 -13.62 -10.29 -3.39
CA ALA A 69 -14.34 -10.52 -2.14
C ALA A 69 -14.33 -9.30 -1.21
N PHE A 70 -13.18 -8.64 -1.08
CA PHE A 70 -13.01 -7.40 -0.33
C PHE A 70 -13.99 -6.32 -0.78
N GLU A 71 -14.06 -6.05 -2.09
CA GLU A 71 -14.92 -5.00 -2.64
C GLU A 71 -16.40 -5.23 -2.35
N ARG A 72 -16.85 -6.49 -2.41
CA ARG A 72 -18.25 -6.83 -2.04
C ARG A 72 -18.56 -6.57 -0.56
N GLU A 73 -17.56 -6.63 0.32
CA GLU A 73 -17.70 -6.40 1.76
C GLU A 73 -17.58 -4.92 2.14
N VAL A 74 -16.74 -4.16 1.43
CA VAL A 74 -16.40 -2.78 1.75
C VAL A 74 -17.40 -1.77 1.20
N VAL A 75 -17.87 -1.93 -0.04
CA VAL A 75 -18.84 -1.01 -0.67
C VAL A 75 -20.05 -0.67 0.25
N PRO A 76 -20.64 -1.61 1.02
CA PRO A 76 -21.75 -1.28 1.90
C PRO A 76 -21.38 -0.71 3.29
N THR A 77 -20.10 -0.61 3.67
CA THR A 77 -19.71 -0.37 5.07
C THR A 77 -18.96 0.95 5.29
N PRO A 78 -19.48 1.87 6.13
CA PRO A 78 -18.79 3.12 6.45
C PRO A 78 -17.49 2.87 7.24
N GLY A 79 -16.41 3.56 6.88
CA GLY A 79 -15.16 3.53 7.64
C GLY A 79 -13.93 3.47 6.76
N PHE A 80 -12.79 3.22 7.41
CA PHE A 80 -11.56 2.89 6.70
C PHE A 80 -11.47 1.39 6.54
N HIS A 81 -11.15 0.97 5.31
CA HIS A 81 -10.89 -0.41 4.99
C HIS A 81 -9.55 -0.54 4.28
N SER A 82 -8.92 -1.69 4.43
CA SER A 82 -7.72 -2.02 3.68
C SER A 82 -7.75 -3.49 3.29
N PHE A 83 -7.31 -3.76 2.07
CA PHE A 83 -6.84 -5.06 1.68
C PHE A 83 -5.32 -5.12 1.91
N MET A 84 -4.84 -6.12 2.62
CA MET A 84 -3.42 -6.30 2.92
C MET A 84 -2.98 -7.68 2.46
N ALA A 85 -1.96 -7.72 1.60
CA ALA A 85 -1.25 -8.93 1.22
C ALA A 85 0.16 -8.89 1.82
N THR A 86 0.49 -9.88 2.64
CA THR A 86 1.85 -10.05 3.18
C THR A 86 2.47 -11.29 2.59
N PHE A 87 3.72 -11.20 2.18
CA PHE A 87 4.45 -12.27 1.50
C PHE A 87 5.58 -12.76 2.40
N ARG A 88 5.74 -14.08 2.54
CA ARG A 88 6.82 -14.69 3.33
C ARG A 88 8.20 -14.40 2.72
N GLY A 89 8.25 -14.22 1.42
CA GLY A 89 9.43 -13.74 0.71
C GLY A 89 9.12 -13.23 -0.70
N PRO A 90 10.18 -12.96 -1.49
CA PRO A 90 11.55 -12.78 -1.01
C PRO A 90 11.66 -11.58 -0.05
N VAL A 91 12.44 -11.75 1.02
CA VAL A 91 12.75 -10.62 1.91
C VAL A 91 13.89 -9.81 1.30
N HIS A 92 13.52 -8.74 0.59
CA HIS A 92 14.49 -7.87 -0.07
C HIS A 92 15.40 -7.12 0.91
N THR A 93 16.66 -6.99 0.54
CA THR A 93 17.70 -6.32 1.33
C THR A 93 17.83 -4.82 1.04
N ASP A 94 17.14 -4.31 0.01
CA ASP A 94 17.11 -2.90 -0.35
C ASP A 94 15.75 -2.47 -0.93
N GLU A 95 15.51 -1.14 -0.96
CA GLU A 95 14.26 -0.55 -1.47
C GLU A 95 14.05 -0.77 -2.97
N ALA A 96 15.13 -0.76 -3.76
CA ALA A 96 15.04 -0.89 -5.21
C ALA A 96 14.61 -2.31 -5.62
N ALA A 97 15.04 -3.33 -4.89
CA ALA A 97 14.65 -4.72 -5.10
C ALA A 97 13.18 -4.94 -4.76
N PHE A 98 12.72 -4.46 -3.60
CA PHE A 98 11.30 -4.52 -3.25
C PHE A 98 10.43 -3.76 -4.25
N GLU A 99 10.86 -2.57 -4.68
CA GLU A 99 10.15 -1.77 -5.66
C GLU A 99 9.94 -2.50 -7.00
N ARG A 100 10.96 -3.19 -7.51
CA ARG A 100 10.82 -3.99 -8.74
C ARG A 100 9.78 -5.10 -8.58
N SER A 101 9.79 -5.80 -7.46
CA SER A 101 8.82 -6.86 -7.15
C SER A 101 7.41 -6.31 -6.96
N LEU A 102 7.25 -5.19 -6.26
CA LEU A 102 5.98 -4.48 -6.12
C LEU A 102 5.40 -4.13 -7.50
N PHE A 103 6.17 -3.47 -8.36
CA PHE A 103 5.66 -3.06 -9.66
C PHE A 103 5.45 -4.24 -10.61
N THR A 104 6.25 -5.30 -10.50
CA THR A 104 6.00 -6.55 -11.22
C THR A 104 4.66 -7.18 -10.80
N LEU A 105 4.34 -7.17 -9.51
CA LEU A 105 3.04 -7.62 -9.02
C LEU A 105 1.90 -6.75 -9.58
N LEU A 106 2.02 -5.42 -9.49
CA LEU A 106 1.00 -4.50 -9.98
C LEU A 106 0.77 -4.64 -11.49
N GLN A 107 1.84 -4.78 -12.28
CA GLN A 107 1.74 -5.05 -13.71
C GLN A 107 1.01 -6.36 -13.98
N ARG A 108 1.35 -7.45 -13.28
CA ARG A 108 0.66 -8.74 -13.47
C ARG A 108 -0.82 -8.68 -13.06
N LEU A 109 -1.16 -7.93 -12.01
CA LEU A 109 -2.55 -7.71 -11.64
C LEU A 109 -3.31 -7.00 -12.77
N HIS A 110 -2.72 -5.94 -13.33
CA HIS A 110 -3.29 -5.22 -14.48
C HIS A 110 -3.43 -6.10 -15.73
N ASP A 111 -2.37 -6.81 -16.10
CA ASP A 111 -2.36 -7.69 -17.28
C ASP A 111 -3.39 -8.82 -17.21
N ASN A 112 -3.84 -9.18 -16.00
CA ASN A 112 -4.83 -10.23 -15.75
C ASN A 112 -6.20 -9.66 -15.30
N ASP A 113 -6.40 -8.34 -15.38
CA ASP A 113 -7.67 -7.70 -15.06
C ASP A 113 -8.47 -7.43 -16.34
N GLU A 114 -9.64 -8.07 -16.45
CA GLU A 114 -10.56 -7.85 -17.57
C GLU A 114 -11.55 -6.70 -17.29
N ALA A 115 -11.57 -6.17 -16.06
CA ALA A 115 -12.45 -5.06 -15.71
C ALA A 115 -11.97 -3.75 -16.36
N PRO A 116 -12.92 -2.85 -16.73
CA PRO A 116 -12.54 -1.52 -17.17
C PRO A 116 -11.82 -0.77 -16.03
N TRP A 117 -10.95 0.16 -16.40
CA TRP A 117 -10.32 1.07 -15.43
C TRP A 117 -11.39 1.80 -14.60
N ALA A 118 -11.14 1.96 -13.30
CA ALA A 118 -12.08 2.56 -12.38
C ALA A 118 -12.49 3.98 -12.83
N PRO A 119 -13.79 4.32 -12.79
CA PRO A 119 -14.24 5.64 -13.19
C PRO A 119 -13.79 6.72 -12.19
N GLY A 120 -13.50 7.92 -12.69
CA GLY A 120 -13.16 9.08 -11.85
C GLY A 120 -11.69 9.22 -11.45
N VAL A 121 -10.82 8.32 -11.92
CA VAL A 121 -9.37 8.40 -11.76
C VAL A 121 -8.66 8.27 -13.12
N GLY A 122 -7.46 8.84 -13.24
CA GLY A 122 -6.62 8.71 -14.44
C GLY A 122 -6.02 7.31 -14.57
N SER A 123 -5.76 6.87 -15.80
CA SER A 123 -5.10 5.59 -16.11
C SER A 123 -3.63 5.75 -16.48
N ASP A 124 -3.17 6.95 -16.81
CA ASP A 124 -1.76 7.23 -17.10
C ASP A 124 -0.98 7.37 -15.78
N PRO A 125 0.04 6.54 -15.49
CA PRO A 125 0.85 6.67 -14.29
C PRO A 125 1.53 8.04 -14.11
N ALA A 126 1.68 8.84 -15.17
CA ALA A 126 2.20 10.20 -15.10
C ALA A 126 1.13 11.25 -14.74
N ASP A 127 -0.16 10.90 -14.76
CA ASP A 127 -1.28 11.80 -14.42
C ASP A 127 -1.31 12.08 -12.90
N PRO A 128 -1.37 13.35 -12.45
CA PRO A 128 -1.60 13.70 -11.04
C PRO A 128 -2.89 13.13 -10.43
N HIS A 129 -3.85 12.74 -11.26
CA HIS A 129 -5.10 12.09 -10.87
C HIS A 129 -5.10 10.57 -11.08
N PHE A 130 -3.95 9.97 -11.39
CA PHE A 130 -3.78 8.52 -11.44
C PHE A 130 -4.15 7.88 -10.10
N ALA A 131 -4.80 6.71 -10.16
CA ALA A 131 -4.90 5.79 -9.03
C ALA A 131 -4.92 4.37 -9.58
N PHE A 132 -4.25 3.43 -8.91
CA PHE A 132 -4.16 2.06 -9.43
C PHE A 132 -5.54 1.39 -9.42
N SER A 133 -5.99 0.91 -10.57
CA SER A 133 -7.26 0.21 -10.71
C SER A 133 -7.06 -1.29 -10.79
N VAL A 134 -7.89 -2.05 -10.08
CA VAL A 134 -8.01 -3.50 -10.27
C VAL A 134 -9.44 -3.95 -9.92
N GLY A 135 -10.04 -4.80 -10.75
CA GLY A 135 -11.42 -5.25 -10.61
C GLY A 135 -12.45 -4.11 -10.74
N GLY A 136 -12.12 -3.04 -11.48
CA GLY A 136 -12.96 -1.86 -11.67
C GLY A 136 -13.04 -0.90 -10.48
N ALA A 137 -12.19 -1.08 -9.47
CA ALA A 137 -12.08 -0.22 -8.31
C ALA A 137 -10.69 0.41 -8.22
N ALA A 138 -10.62 1.67 -7.74
CA ALA A 138 -9.38 2.42 -7.58
C ALA A 138 -8.82 2.29 -6.16
N TYR A 139 -7.50 2.17 -6.04
CA TYR A 139 -6.81 2.00 -4.76
C TYR A 139 -5.55 2.84 -4.65
N PHE A 140 -5.35 3.41 -3.47
CA PHE A 140 -4.05 3.92 -3.05
C PHE A 140 -3.19 2.78 -2.52
N VAL A 141 -2.11 2.46 -3.23
CA VAL A 141 -1.20 1.36 -2.91
C VAL A 141 -0.10 1.79 -1.94
N VAL A 142 0.16 0.95 -0.94
CA VAL A 142 1.21 1.16 0.06
C VAL A 142 2.06 -0.11 0.19
N GLY A 143 3.30 -0.01 -0.27
CA GLY A 143 4.35 -1.00 -0.05
C GLY A 143 5.07 -0.79 1.28
N LEU A 144 5.37 -1.91 1.95
CA LEU A 144 6.09 -1.99 3.22
C LEU A 144 7.08 -3.16 3.12
N HIS A 145 8.30 -2.99 3.63
CA HIS A 145 9.30 -4.06 3.64
C HIS A 145 10.40 -3.81 4.69
N PRO A 146 11.16 -4.83 5.11
CA PRO A 146 12.14 -4.68 6.21
C PRO A 146 13.24 -3.64 5.95
N ALA A 147 13.67 -3.53 4.69
CA ALA A 147 14.76 -2.63 4.27
C ALA A 147 14.32 -1.19 3.98
N ALA A 148 13.06 -0.81 4.28
CA ALA A 148 12.58 0.53 3.98
C ALA A 148 13.36 1.61 4.73
N SER A 149 13.72 2.71 4.07
CA SER A 149 14.42 3.83 4.70
C SER A 149 13.59 4.46 5.82
N ARG A 150 12.27 4.54 5.61
CA ARG A 150 11.28 5.10 6.54
C ARG A 150 10.85 4.10 7.61
N VAL A 151 10.94 4.50 8.87
CA VAL A 151 10.49 3.66 9.99
C VAL A 151 9.01 3.28 9.85
N ALA A 152 8.17 4.21 9.38
CA ALA A 152 6.75 3.95 9.14
C ALA A 152 6.45 2.91 8.05
N ARG A 153 7.44 2.62 7.17
CA ARG A 153 7.35 1.66 6.07
C ARG A 153 8.09 0.33 6.34
N ARG A 154 8.75 0.20 7.49
CA ARG A 154 9.47 -1.04 7.89
C ARG A 154 8.52 -2.07 8.49
N ALA A 155 7.96 -2.92 7.64
CA ALA A 155 7.25 -4.14 8.04
C ALA A 155 8.23 -5.32 8.17
N PRO A 156 7.92 -6.35 8.98
CA PRO A 156 8.78 -7.52 9.16
C PRO A 156 8.88 -8.42 7.91
N LEU A 157 7.91 -8.30 7.01
CA LEU A 157 7.81 -9.05 5.75
C LEU A 157 7.35 -8.10 4.64
N PRO A 158 7.71 -8.37 3.37
CA PRO A 158 7.14 -7.66 2.23
C PRO A 158 5.62 -7.63 2.32
N THR A 159 5.03 -6.45 2.27
CA THR A 159 3.58 -6.26 2.41
C THR A 159 3.10 -5.20 1.45
N VAL A 160 2.00 -5.49 0.76
CA VAL A 160 1.31 -4.57 -0.15
C VAL A 160 -0.09 -4.34 0.40
N VAL A 161 -0.44 -3.08 0.60
CA VAL A 161 -1.76 -2.67 1.08
C VAL A 161 -2.47 -1.89 -0.01
N LEU A 162 -3.68 -2.30 -0.36
CA LEU A 162 -4.58 -1.59 -1.26
C LEU A 162 -5.68 -0.92 -0.41
N ASN A 163 -5.71 0.40 -0.43
CA ASN A 163 -6.70 1.20 0.30
C ASN A 163 -7.71 1.76 -0.70
N PRO A 164 -9.02 1.50 -0.57
CA PRO A 164 -10.02 2.05 -1.49
C PRO A 164 -9.87 3.57 -1.65
N HIS A 165 -9.76 4.05 -2.88
CA HIS A 165 -9.55 5.47 -3.15
C HIS A 165 -10.74 6.33 -2.67
N GLU A 166 -11.95 5.80 -2.84
CA GLU A 166 -13.22 6.46 -2.47
C GLU A 166 -13.29 6.87 -1.00
N GLN A 167 -12.61 6.16 -0.09
CA GLN A 167 -12.59 6.53 1.32
C GLN A 167 -11.84 7.84 1.57
N PHE A 168 -10.84 8.18 0.74
CA PHE A 168 -10.14 9.45 0.80
C PHE A 168 -10.95 10.57 0.17
N GLU A 169 -11.66 10.30 -0.93
CA GLU A 169 -12.61 11.24 -1.51
C GLU A 169 -13.74 11.60 -0.54
N GLN A 170 -14.29 10.62 0.17
CA GLN A 170 -15.30 10.88 1.20
C GLN A 170 -14.76 11.78 2.32
N LEU A 171 -13.52 11.58 2.77
CA LEU A 171 -12.90 12.46 3.77
C LEU A 171 -12.70 13.89 3.27
N ARG A 172 -12.41 14.07 1.97
CA ARG A 172 -12.29 15.38 1.34
C ARG A 172 -13.65 16.07 1.30
N ARG A 173 -14.71 15.37 0.86
CA ARG A 173 -16.10 15.87 0.87
C ARG A 173 -16.57 16.27 2.27
N ASP A 174 -16.18 15.49 3.28
CA ASP A 174 -16.51 15.77 4.69
C ASP A 174 -15.67 16.91 5.30
N GLY A 175 -14.67 17.45 4.60
CA GLY A 175 -13.74 18.45 5.13
C GLY A 175 -12.80 17.93 6.23
N ARG A 176 -12.65 16.59 6.34
CA ARG A 176 -11.87 15.92 7.40
C ARG A 176 -10.46 15.52 6.96
N PHE A 177 -10.20 15.53 5.66
CA PHE A 177 -8.92 15.09 5.08
C PHE A 177 -7.72 15.91 5.58
N GLU A 178 -7.78 17.25 5.48
CA GLU A 178 -6.64 18.12 5.85
C GLU A 178 -6.25 18.00 7.33
N GLY A 179 -7.24 17.91 8.21
CA GLY A 179 -6.99 17.70 9.63
C GLY A 179 -6.39 16.32 9.92
N MET A 180 -6.78 15.28 9.19
CA MET A 180 -6.15 13.96 9.32
C MET A 180 -4.72 13.97 8.79
N ARG A 181 -4.49 14.54 7.60
CA ARG A 181 -3.19 14.66 6.95
C ARG A 181 -2.19 15.39 7.84
N SER A 182 -2.57 16.54 8.39
CA SER A 182 -1.72 17.33 9.28
C SER A 182 -1.27 16.54 10.52
N ARG A 183 -2.19 15.77 11.13
CA ARG A 183 -1.85 14.90 12.27
C ARG A 183 -0.94 13.75 11.88
N ILE A 184 -1.13 13.14 10.71
CA ILE A 184 -0.26 12.07 10.21
C ILE A 184 1.15 12.62 9.97
N ARG A 185 1.29 13.79 9.32
CA ARG A 185 2.58 14.44 9.06
C ARG A 185 3.33 14.78 10.35
N ALA A 186 2.65 15.36 11.35
CA ALA A 186 3.27 15.65 12.65
C ALA A 186 3.75 14.38 13.38
N ARG A 187 3.00 13.27 13.25
CA ARG A 187 3.40 11.98 13.83
C ARG A 187 4.55 11.33 13.07
N ASP A 188 4.58 11.45 11.75
CA ASP A 188 5.68 10.98 10.90
C ASP A 188 6.97 11.73 11.25
N GLU A 189 6.93 13.06 11.31
CA GLU A 189 8.05 13.88 11.75
C GLU A 189 8.51 13.51 13.18
N SER A 190 7.58 13.31 14.12
CA SER A 190 7.93 12.87 15.48
C SER A 190 8.57 11.47 15.51
N LEU A 191 8.20 10.57 14.60
CA LEU A 191 8.70 9.19 14.58
C LEU A 191 10.10 9.10 13.97
N GLN A 192 10.33 9.80 12.86
CA GLN A 192 11.52 9.59 12.00
C GLN A 192 12.25 10.89 11.62
N GLY A 193 11.90 12.02 12.23
CA GLY A 193 12.63 13.28 12.15
C GLY A 193 12.28 14.17 10.96
N SER A 194 11.49 13.68 10.01
CA SER A 194 11.00 14.48 8.88
C SER A 194 9.69 13.93 8.33
N VAL A 195 8.91 14.81 7.71
CA VAL A 195 7.74 14.43 6.92
C VAL A 195 8.21 13.71 5.66
N ASN A 196 7.43 12.72 5.21
CA ASN A 196 7.64 12.04 3.96
C ASN A 196 7.71 12.97 2.73
N PRO A 197 8.88 13.17 2.09
CA PRO A 197 9.00 13.91 0.83
C PRO A 197 8.16 13.39 -0.33
N MET A 198 7.81 12.09 -0.34
CA MET A 198 6.97 11.52 -1.39
C MET A 198 5.49 11.79 -1.18
N VAL A 199 5.06 12.22 0.02
CA VAL A 199 3.65 12.56 0.27
C VAL A 199 3.39 13.98 -0.22
N ALA A 200 3.34 14.11 -1.54
CA ALA A 200 2.87 15.31 -2.23
C ALA A 200 1.40 15.59 -1.87
N ASP A 201 0.98 16.84 -2.08
CA ASP A 201 -0.43 17.17 -1.95
C ASP A 201 -1.18 16.55 -3.13
N HIS A 202 -2.45 16.18 -2.89
CA HIS A 202 -3.25 15.50 -3.90
C HIS A 202 -3.44 16.41 -5.12
N GLY A 203 -3.13 15.89 -6.31
CA GLY A 203 -3.18 16.63 -7.57
C GLY A 203 -1.89 17.36 -7.96
N ASP A 204 -0.84 17.36 -7.11
CA ASP A 204 0.45 17.97 -7.46
C ASP A 204 1.37 17.00 -8.22
N SER A 205 1.27 15.70 -7.93
CA SER A 205 2.02 14.63 -8.59
C SER A 205 1.26 13.31 -8.48
N SER A 206 1.48 12.42 -9.44
CA SER A 206 0.89 11.07 -9.42
C SER A 206 1.18 10.34 -8.11
N GLU A 207 0.18 9.66 -7.56
CA GLU A 207 0.33 8.91 -6.31
C GLU A 207 1.24 7.68 -6.45
N VAL A 208 1.51 7.23 -7.69
CA VAL A 208 2.37 6.08 -8.00
C VAL A 208 3.78 6.22 -7.43
N HIS A 209 4.29 7.45 -7.32
CA HIS A 209 5.60 7.76 -6.74
C HIS A 209 5.69 7.37 -5.26
N GLN A 210 4.56 7.17 -4.59
CA GLN A 210 4.46 6.86 -3.16
C GLN A 210 4.34 5.37 -2.85
N TYR A 211 4.08 4.54 -3.88
CA TYR A 211 3.68 3.15 -3.70
C TYR A 211 4.75 2.34 -2.99
N SER A 212 5.99 2.32 -3.49
CA SER A 212 7.09 1.56 -2.89
C SER A 212 7.55 2.11 -1.54
N GLY A 213 7.30 3.40 -1.27
CA GLY A 213 7.82 4.11 -0.10
C GLY A 213 9.28 4.55 -0.24
N ARG A 214 9.93 4.24 -1.37
CA ARG A 214 11.26 4.70 -1.75
C ARG A 214 11.21 6.18 -2.17
N PHE A 215 12.28 6.92 -1.91
CA PHE A 215 12.43 8.27 -2.43
C PHE A 215 12.81 8.26 -3.92
N HIS A 216 12.15 9.09 -4.72
CA HIS A 216 12.38 9.25 -6.15
C HIS A 216 12.82 10.67 -6.49
N GLY A 217 13.76 10.78 -7.44
CA GLY A 217 14.05 12.06 -8.10
C GLY A 217 12.95 12.43 -9.11
N PRO A 218 12.95 13.68 -9.61
CA PRO A 218 11.91 14.18 -10.53
C PRO A 218 11.87 13.44 -11.87
N GLU A 219 12.97 12.81 -12.29
CA GLU A 219 13.09 12.09 -13.57
C GLU A 219 12.68 10.61 -13.47
N TRP A 220 12.25 10.14 -12.30
CA TRP A 220 11.88 8.73 -12.15
C TRP A 220 10.53 8.45 -12.80
N VAL A 221 10.48 7.40 -13.61
CA VAL A 221 9.28 6.93 -14.29
C VAL A 221 8.84 5.61 -13.66
N PRO A 222 7.56 5.47 -13.28
CA PRO A 222 7.04 4.21 -12.74
C PRO A 222 7.08 3.11 -13.82
N PRO A 223 7.56 1.90 -13.50
CA PRO A 223 7.55 0.77 -14.43
C PRO A 223 6.17 0.10 -14.47
N LEU A 224 5.16 0.85 -14.92
CA LEU A 224 3.79 0.39 -15.18
C LEU A 224 3.38 0.76 -16.60
N ASP A 225 2.93 -0.23 -17.37
CA ASP A 225 2.33 -0.03 -18.69
C ASP A 225 0.83 -0.36 -18.61
N ILE A 226 0.01 0.69 -18.60
CA ILE A 226 -1.46 0.57 -18.53
C ILE A 226 -2.08 0.49 -19.93
N ASP A 227 -1.43 1.05 -20.94
CA ASP A 227 -1.97 1.25 -22.29
C ASP A 227 -1.38 0.27 -23.34
N GLY A 228 -0.51 -0.66 -22.93
CA GLY A 228 0.25 -1.51 -23.85
C GLY A 228 1.25 -0.73 -24.70
N ARG A 229 1.65 0.48 -24.28
CA ARG A 229 2.67 1.28 -24.97
C ARG A 229 4.04 0.90 -24.42
N THR A 230 4.54 -0.22 -24.91
CA THR A 230 5.92 -0.63 -24.69
C THR A 230 6.87 0.46 -25.16
N SER A 231 7.66 1.04 -24.24
CA SER A 231 8.98 1.55 -24.62
C SER A 231 9.85 0.34 -24.96
N ALA A 232 10.04 0.14 -26.27
CA ALA A 232 10.99 -0.80 -26.88
C ALA A 232 12.43 -0.61 -26.37
#